data_AF-X5PRE2-F1
#
_entry.id   AF-X5PRE2-F1
#
_cell.length_a   1.000
_cell.length_b   1.000
_cell.length_c   1.000
_cell.angle_alpha   90.00
_cell.angle_beta   90.00
_cell.angle_gamma   90.00
#
_symmetry.space_group_name_H-M   'P 1'
#
loop_
_entity.id
_entity.type
_entity.pdbx_description
1 polymer ?
#
loop_
_entity_poly.entity_id
_entity_poly.type
_entity_poly.pdbx_seq_one_letter_code
_entity_poly.pdbx_strand_id
1 'polypeptide(L)'
;MALVETVLHLLAKEAFRSNPKLILPERLGLDNKRLVMKPSLEVETEFLRLKYNDSKTIIPDLYVRALGYNLFVEVAVTHFADSAKIQRLREHKIPAVEIDLSKPPRDSLRVAINEAVLKTATRRWLYHPGIEAARAKQDADELKWQQERGRREAAATAKYRSWVEQTAAAYRQALANPVGRDFVVPREVELQAIGLAKFVGRDVPGFACFSEPPAVWQAIILAEVFHDRCLGNAQCKAVPIVNHLEKRRLIQKAFLRVSGEVADDVTAIDARFAPAWKAVDNYLKYLLGEGVLIPQGFGFILAPAFAKPWNERTLAANQRTTLIQETVQRVGWILGELPEDERAGTTVEQWLQSIHQESGLTYDRALRSEVEAPKIIGEIETIVQMLEGNGPLFYGSAGLPIGNAISRRKAKMEEQAEVRRQRQLLEASRLRHSRRSVLDGNLLFRNLPYFMKIERRPTRRCLRGHACGRAE
;
A
#
# COMPACT_ATOMS: atom_id res chain seq x y z
N MET A 1 -58.91 -56.12 20.64
CA MET A 1 -58.46 -57.49 20.33
C MET A 1 -57.22 -57.79 21.16
N ALA A 2 -57.32 -58.70 22.14
CA ALA A 2 -56.14 -59.20 22.84
C ALA A 2 -55.40 -60.16 21.88
N LEU A 3 -54.18 -59.80 21.48
CA LEU A 3 -53.32 -60.70 20.72
C LEU A 3 -53.01 -61.92 21.59
N VAL A 4 -53.30 -63.12 21.07
CA VAL A 4 -52.97 -64.38 21.72
C VAL A 4 -51.46 -64.41 21.97
N GLU A 5 -51.07 -64.64 23.23
CA GLU A 5 -49.66 -64.70 23.65
C GLU A 5 -48.95 -65.82 22.86
N THR A 6 -47.99 -65.46 22.02
CA THR A 6 -47.30 -66.44 21.15
C THR A 6 -46.29 -67.26 21.96
N VAL A 7 -45.95 -68.46 21.48
CA VAL A 7 -44.92 -69.33 22.11
C VAL A 7 -43.60 -68.57 22.33
N LEU A 8 -43.23 -67.68 21.40
CA LEU A 8 -42.04 -66.83 21.52
C LEU A 8 -42.13 -65.82 22.67
N HIS A 9 -43.30 -65.27 23.00
CA HIS A 9 -43.46 -64.41 24.18
C HIS A 9 -43.27 -65.20 25.48
N LEU A 10 -43.82 -66.42 25.55
CA LEU A 10 -43.67 -67.29 26.72
C LEU A 10 -42.20 -67.70 26.92
N LEU A 11 -41.52 -68.09 25.84
CA LEU A 11 -40.09 -68.41 25.86
C LEU A 11 -39.23 -67.20 26.23
N ALA A 12 -39.55 -66.01 25.73
CA ALA A 12 -38.85 -64.79 26.12
C ALA A 12 -39.00 -64.49 27.63
N LYS A 13 -40.22 -64.61 28.17
CA LYS A 13 -40.48 -64.43 29.61
C LYS A 13 -39.74 -65.46 30.47
N GLU A 14 -39.65 -66.70 30.00
CA GLU A 14 -38.91 -67.77 30.67
C GLU A 14 -37.39 -67.57 30.64
N ALA A 15 -36.85 -67.11 29.49
CA ALA A 15 -35.43 -66.79 29.32
C ALA A 15 -35.00 -65.70 30.32
N PHE A 16 -35.82 -64.67 30.46
CA PHE A 16 -35.63 -63.57 31.40
C PHE A 16 -35.68 -64.05 32.86
N ARG A 17 -36.62 -64.91 33.24
CA ARG A 17 -36.65 -65.49 34.60
C ARG A 17 -35.41 -66.31 34.93
N SER A 18 -34.91 -67.06 33.95
CA SER A 18 -33.74 -67.95 34.12
C SER A 18 -32.43 -67.18 34.14
N ASN A 19 -32.38 -65.99 33.53
CA ASN A 19 -31.19 -65.15 33.48
C ASN A 19 -31.57 -63.66 33.63
N PRO A 20 -31.38 -63.07 34.82
CA PRO A 20 -31.82 -61.71 35.14
C PRO A 20 -30.86 -60.65 34.58
N LYS A 21 -30.61 -60.69 33.27
CA LYS A 21 -29.74 -59.76 32.57
C LYS A 21 -30.44 -59.20 31.35
N LEU A 22 -30.26 -57.90 31.13
CA LEU A 22 -30.84 -57.18 30.01
C LEU A 22 -29.80 -56.22 29.43
N ILE A 23 -29.67 -56.20 28.11
CA ILE A 23 -28.90 -55.15 27.42
C ILE A 23 -29.83 -53.97 27.16
N LEU A 24 -29.52 -52.81 27.73
CA LEU A 24 -30.19 -51.56 27.43
C LEU A 24 -29.56 -50.91 26.19
N PRO A 25 -30.34 -50.50 25.18
CA PRO A 25 -29.78 -49.89 23.99
C PRO A 25 -29.17 -48.52 24.29
N GLU A 26 -28.24 -48.09 23.44
CA GLU A 26 -27.68 -46.74 23.51
C GLU A 26 -28.78 -45.68 23.42
N ARG A 27 -28.52 -44.50 24.00
CA ARG A 27 -29.49 -43.42 24.01
C ARG A 27 -28.88 -42.06 24.11
N LEU A 28 -29.60 -41.08 23.57
CA LEU A 28 -29.34 -39.69 23.89
C LEU A 28 -29.66 -39.44 25.37
N GLY A 29 -28.85 -38.60 26.01
CA GLY A 29 -29.07 -38.17 27.38
C GLY A 29 -28.42 -36.82 27.64
N LEU A 30 -28.61 -36.37 28.87
CA LEU A 30 -27.93 -35.21 29.39
C LEU A 30 -26.91 -35.63 30.44
N ASP A 31 -25.72 -35.05 30.36
CA ASP A 31 -24.70 -35.07 31.40
C ASP A 31 -24.22 -33.64 31.65
N ASN A 32 -24.33 -33.16 32.89
CA ASN A 32 -24.08 -31.76 33.24
C ASN A 32 -24.72 -30.74 32.27
N LYS A 33 -25.99 -31.00 31.89
CA LYS A 33 -26.77 -30.23 30.91
C LYS A 33 -26.20 -30.23 29.48
N ARG A 34 -25.23 -31.09 29.13
CA ARG A 34 -24.72 -31.28 27.76
C ARG A 34 -25.32 -32.53 27.14
N LEU A 35 -25.58 -32.47 25.82
CA LEU A 35 -26.03 -33.63 25.06
C LEU A 35 -24.90 -34.65 24.97
N VAL A 36 -25.18 -35.89 25.37
CA VAL A 36 -24.24 -37.01 25.29
C VAL A 36 -24.95 -38.25 24.78
N MET A 37 -24.24 -39.06 23.99
CA MET A 37 -24.65 -40.42 23.68
C MET A 37 -24.22 -41.33 24.82
N LYS A 38 -25.18 -41.90 25.54
CA LYS A 38 -24.93 -42.92 26.55
C LYS A 38 -24.85 -44.29 25.86
N PRO A 39 -23.77 -45.05 26.05
CA PRO A 39 -23.57 -46.31 25.33
C PRO A 39 -24.59 -47.37 25.78
N SER A 40 -24.70 -48.43 24.97
CA SER A 40 -25.41 -49.65 25.34
C SER A 40 -24.81 -50.24 26.62
N LEU A 41 -25.65 -50.74 27.53
CA LEU A 41 -25.23 -51.21 28.85
C LEU A 41 -25.94 -52.50 29.23
N GLU A 42 -25.17 -53.55 29.57
CA GLU A 42 -25.71 -54.75 30.21
C GLU A 42 -26.02 -54.44 31.67
N VAL A 43 -27.25 -54.72 32.10
CA VAL A 43 -27.75 -54.47 33.45
C VAL A 43 -28.35 -55.73 34.04
N GLU A 44 -28.18 -55.92 35.33
CA GLU A 44 -28.92 -56.93 36.08
C GLU A 44 -30.35 -56.43 36.34
N THR A 45 -31.33 -57.32 36.22
CA THR A 45 -32.75 -57.02 36.38
C THR A 45 -33.35 -57.74 37.57
N GLU A 46 -34.03 -57.00 38.44
CA GLU A 46 -34.87 -57.58 39.48
C GLU A 46 -36.30 -57.69 38.93
N PHE A 47 -36.85 -58.92 38.86
CA PHE A 47 -38.21 -59.12 38.40
C PHE A 47 -39.20 -58.63 39.45
N LEU A 48 -39.96 -57.58 39.11
CA LEU A 48 -41.02 -57.08 39.96
C LEU A 48 -42.32 -57.84 39.70
N ARG A 49 -42.78 -57.89 38.44
CA ARG A 49 -43.99 -58.62 38.01
C ARG A 49 -43.93 -59.01 36.52
N LEU A 50 -44.59 -60.10 36.17
CA LEU A 50 -44.77 -60.53 34.77
C LEU A 50 -45.84 -59.74 34.02
N LYS A 51 -46.83 -59.24 34.74
CA LYS A 51 -47.86 -58.34 34.22
C LYS A 51 -48.05 -57.27 35.28
N TYR A 52 -47.71 -56.03 34.94
CA TYR A 52 -48.12 -54.86 35.71
C TYR A 52 -49.58 -54.57 35.33
N ASN A 53 -50.48 -54.56 36.31
CA ASN A 53 -51.87 -54.23 36.09
C ASN A 53 -52.20 -53.02 36.95
N ASP A 54 -52.11 -51.83 36.34
CA ASP A 54 -52.80 -50.67 36.86
C ASP A 54 -54.25 -50.73 36.36
N SER A 55 -55.18 -50.42 37.24
CA SER A 55 -56.63 -50.41 37.00
C SER A 55 -57.06 -49.58 35.77
N LYS A 56 -56.13 -48.79 35.18
CA LYS A 56 -56.29 -48.13 33.89
C LYS A 56 -55.00 -48.21 33.03
N THR A 57 -55.02 -49.08 32.01
CA THR A 57 -54.57 -48.81 30.60
C THR A 57 -53.21 -49.29 30.03
N ILE A 58 -52.23 -49.81 30.79
CA ILE A 58 -50.99 -50.39 30.21
C ILE A 58 -50.67 -51.76 30.81
N ILE A 59 -50.44 -52.74 29.94
CA ILE A 59 -49.96 -54.08 30.31
C ILE A 59 -48.64 -54.32 29.57
N PRO A 60 -47.49 -54.16 30.23
CA PRO A 60 -46.20 -54.51 29.63
C PRO A 60 -45.97 -56.02 29.69
N ASP A 61 -45.15 -56.54 28.76
CA ASP A 61 -44.77 -57.96 28.78
C ASP A 61 -43.92 -58.33 29.99
N LEU A 62 -43.06 -57.42 30.44
CA LEU A 62 -42.30 -57.56 31.68
C LEU A 62 -42.21 -56.22 32.41
N TYR A 63 -42.27 -56.28 33.73
CA TYR A 63 -42.00 -55.17 34.61
C TYR A 63 -40.84 -55.51 35.54
N VAL A 64 -39.72 -54.84 35.34
CA VAL A 64 -38.46 -55.12 36.02
C VAL A 64 -37.90 -53.87 36.66
N ARG A 65 -36.98 -54.04 37.60
CA ARG A 65 -36.14 -52.96 38.13
C ARG A 65 -34.71 -53.15 37.63
N ALA A 66 -34.09 -52.09 37.14
CA ALA A 66 -32.69 -52.09 36.71
C ALA A 66 -32.05 -50.75 37.07
N LEU A 67 -30.77 -50.76 37.45
CA LEU A 67 -30.03 -49.54 37.80
C LEU A 67 -30.75 -48.65 38.84
N GLY A 68 -31.51 -49.27 39.76
CA GLY A 68 -32.27 -48.58 40.81
C GLY A 68 -33.65 -48.04 40.41
N TYR A 69 -34.03 -48.08 39.12
CA TYR A 69 -35.32 -47.57 38.62
C TYR A 69 -36.19 -48.66 37.96
N ASN A 70 -37.49 -48.38 37.84
CA ASN A 70 -38.47 -49.28 37.22
C ASN A 70 -38.41 -49.17 35.68
N LEU A 71 -38.52 -50.30 34.99
CA LEU A 71 -38.41 -50.42 33.54
C LEU A 71 -39.50 -51.34 32.99
N PHE A 72 -40.18 -50.87 31.95
CA PHE A 72 -41.05 -51.70 31.13
C PHE A 72 -40.27 -52.33 29.99
N VAL A 73 -40.49 -53.63 29.75
CA VAL A 73 -39.94 -54.34 28.60
C VAL A 73 -41.09 -54.92 27.79
N GLU A 74 -41.09 -54.61 26.50
CA GLU A 74 -42.03 -55.12 25.51
C GLU A 74 -41.32 -56.09 24.59
N VAL A 75 -41.96 -57.21 24.25
CA VAL A 75 -41.41 -58.19 23.31
C VAL A 75 -42.22 -58.10 22.02
N ALA A 76 -41.60 -57.65 20.93
CA ALA A 76 -42.24 -57.58 19.64
C ALA A 76 -41.95 -58.86 18.84
N VAL A 77 -42.98 -59.67 18.57
CA VAL A 77 -42.84 -60.88 17.73
C VAL A 77 -43.44 -60.68 16.35
N THR A 78 -44.72 -60.30 16.26
CA THR A 78 -45.39 -60.01 14.98
C THR A 78 -45.88 -58.57 14.86
N HIS A 79 -45.98 -57.87 16.00
CA HIS A 79 -46.42 -56.50 16.08
C HIS A 79 -45.52 -55.74 17.03
N PHE A 80 -45.10 -54.55 16.59
CA PHE A 80 -44.41 -53.60 17.43
C PHE A 80 -45.42 -52.76 18.23
N ALA A 81 -44.97 -52.17 19.33
CA ALA A 81 -45.75 -51.21 20.09
C ALA A 81 -46.20 -50.05 19.19
N ASP A 82 -47.51 -49.79 19.17
CA ASP A 82 -48.11 -48.73 18.38
C ASP A 82 -47.97 -47.36 19.06
N SER A 83 -48.30 -46.30 18.32
CA SER A 83 -48.23 -44.92 18.83
C SER A 83 -49.13 -44.70 20.04
N ALA A 84 -50.28 -45.35 20.11
CA ALA A 84 -51.20 -45.26 21.24
C ALA A 84 -50.60 -45.87 22.52
N LYS A 85 -49.95 -47.03 22.43
CA LYS A 85 -49.25 -47.67 23.54
C LYS A 85 -48.03 -46.86 23.97
N ILE A 86 -47.24 -46.36 23.04
CA ILE A 86 -46.09 -45.48 23.33
C ILE A 86 -46.53 -44.20 24.05
N GLN A 87 -47.65 -43.59 23.64
CA GLN A 87 -48.20 -42.39 24.29
C GLN A 87 -48.62 -42.67 25.74
N ARG A 88 -49.26 -43.80 26.01
CA ARG A 88 -49.57 -44.20 27.38
C ARG A 88 -48.28 -44.42 28.19
N LEU A 89 -47.28 -45.11 27.62
CA LEU A 89 -45.98 -45.33 28.29
C LEU A 89 -45.32 -43.99 28.69
N ARG A 90 -45.42 -42.96 27.82
CA ARG A 90 -44.98 -41.59 28.10
C ARG A 90 -45.71 -40.95 29.29
N GLU A 91 -47.03 -41.10 29.36
CA GLU A 91 -47.87 -40.55 30.44
C GLU A 91 -47.51 -41.15 31.81
N HIS A 92 -47.17 -42.44 31.85
CA HIS A 92 -46.72 -43.12 33.07
C HIS A 92 -45.29 -42.77 33.49
N LYS A 93 -44.50 -42.11 32.62
CA LYS A 93 -43.12 -41.67 32.89
C LYS A 93 -42.14 -42.77 33.33
N ILE A 94 -42.47 -44.03 33.06
CA ILE A 94 -41.60 -45.19 33.33
C ILE A 94 -40.86 -45.52 32.03
N PRO A 95 -39.51 -45.57 32.02
CA PRO A 95 -38.74 -45.98 30.85
C PRO A 95 -39.24 -47.32 30.28
N ALA A 96 -39.28 -47.41 28.95
CA ALA A 96 -39.77 -48.59 28.25
C ALA A 96 -38.82 -48.95 27.10
N VAL A 97 -38.42 -50.21 27.03
CA VAL A 97 -37.60 -50.78 25.96
C VAL A 97 -38.37 -51.87 25.25
N GLU A 98 -38.23 -51.94 23.94
CA GLU A 98 -38.78 -53.01 23.12
C GLU A 98 -37.66 -53.88 22.57
N ILE A 99 -37.87 -55.19 22.63
CA ILE A 99 -36.99 -56.21 22.09
C ILE A 99 -37.65 -56.79 20.83
N ASP A 100 -36.95 -56.69 19.71
CA ASP A 100 -37.42 -57.18 18.41
C ASP A 100 -37.05 -58.66 18.21
N LEU A 101 -38.05 -59.53 18.35
CA LEU A 101 -37.99 -60.96 18.05
C LEU A 101 -38.77 -61.32 16.77
N SER A 102 -38.97 -60.37 15.86
CA SER A 102 -39.64 -60.64 14.58
C SER A 102 -38.79 -61.43 13.59
N LYS A 103 -37.47 -61.42 13.77
CA LYS A 103 -36.48 -61.98 12.82
C LYS A 103 -36.15 -63.48 13.03
N PRO A 104 -36.05 -64.01 14.26
CA PRO A 104 -35.75 -65.44 14.45
C PRO A 104 -36.83 -66.35 13.82
N PRO A 105 -36.46 -67.43 13.12
CA PRO A 105 -37.42 -68.43 12.64
C PRO A 105 -38.26 -69.00 13.79
N ARG A 106 -39.55 -69.26 13.56
CA ARG A 106 -40.47 -69.77 14.60
C ARG A 106 -40.07 -71.14 15.15
N ASP A 107 -39.32 -71.92 14.36
CA ASP A 107 -38.81 -73.25 14.71
C ASP A 107 -37.38 -73.22 15.28
N SER A 108 -36.90 -72.04 15.69
CA SER A 108 -35.57 -71.89 16.31
C SER A 108 -35.46 -72.72 17.58
N LEU A 109 -34.30 -73.34 17.79
CA LEU A 109 -34.00 -74.04 19.03
C LEU A 109 -34.10 -73.08 20.23
N ARG A 110 -34.58 -73.59 21.37
CA ARG A 110 -34.74 -72.83 22.63
C ARG A 110 -33.49 -72.06 23.02
N VAL A 111 -32.31 -72.62 22.80
CA VAL A 111 -31.01 -71.98 23.08
C VAL A 111 -30.81 -70.71 22.24
N ALA A 112 -31.12 -70.78 20.95
CA ALA A 112 -31.01 -69.63 20.03
C ALA A 112 -32.03 -68.53 20.35
N ILE A 113 -33.24 -68.90 20.78
CA ILE A 113 -34.25 -67.94 21.23
C ILE A 113 -33.80 -67.24 22.53
N ASN A 114 -33.26 -67.98 23.49
CA ASN A 114 -32.72 -67.41 24.73
C ASN A 114 -31.58 -66.44 24.45
N GLU A 115 -30.65 -66.80 23.56
CA GLU A 115 -29.56 -65.93 23.14
C GLU A 115 -30.06 -64.66 22.44
N ALA A 116 -31.08 -64.77 21.59
CA ALA A 116 -31.74 -63.62 20.98
C ALA A 116 -32.36 -62.69 22.03
N VAL A 117 -33.21 -63.22 22.90
CA VAL A 117 -33.90 -62.47 23.95
C VAL A 117 -32.93 -61.74 24.88
N LEU A 118 -31.83 -62.39 25.26
CA LEU A 118 -30.87 -61.86 26.22
C LEU A 118 -29.81 -60.97 25.59
N LYS A 119 -29.39 -61.25 24.35
CA LYS A 119 -28.22 -60.57 23.75
C LYS A 119 -28.41 -60.10 22.31
N THR A 120 -28.75 -60.97 21.36
CA THR A 120 -28.58 -60.65 19.94
C THR A 120 -29.77 -59.95 19.28
N ALA A 121 -30.97 -60.00 19.87
CA ALA A 121 -32.14 -59.29 19.36
C ALA A 121 -31.94 -57.77 19.40
N THR A 122 -32.51 -57.08 18.41
CA THR A 122 -32.40 -55.62 18.32
C THR A 122 -33.27 -54.98 19.41
N ARG A 123 -32.77 -53.93 20.07
CA ARG A 123 -33.48 -53.25 21.16
C ARG A 123 -33.61 -51.77 20.88
N ARG A 124 -34.76 -51.20 21.20
CA ARG A 124 -35.00 -49.75 21.08
C ARG A 124 -35.77 -49.21 22.25
N TRP A 125 -35.46 -47.96 22.63
CA TRP A 125 -36.26 -47.23 23.60
C TRP A 125 -37.61 -46.85 22.97
N LEU A 126 -38.71 -47.29 23.58
CA LEU A 126 -40.05 -46.78 23.28
C LEU A 126 -40.26 -45.43 23.97
N TYR A 127 -39.76 -45.31 25.20
CA TYR A 127 -39.78 -44.08 25.97
C TYR A 127 -38.64 -44.08 26.97
N HIS A 128 -37.99 -42.94 27.15
CA HIS A 128 -37.09 -42.71 28.27
C HIS A 128 -37.11 -41.20 28.61
N PRO A 129 -37.34 -40.81 29.88
CA PRO A 129 -37.46 -39.40 30.27
C PRO A 129 -36.18 -38.61 29.94
N GLY A 130 -35.02 -39.22 30.10
CA GLY A 130 -33.73 -38.63 29.70
C GLY A 130 -33.52 -38.45 28.20
N ILE A 131 -34.19 -39.23 27.33
CA ILE A 131 -34.14 -39.03 25.87
C ILE A 131 -35.02 -37.83 25.50
N GLU A 132 -36.24 -37.76 26.05
CA GLU A 132 -37.16 -36.64 25.82
C GLU A 132 -36.57 -35.32 26.33
N ALA A 133 -35.96 -35.30 27.52
CA ALA A 133 -35.28 -34.12 28.04
C ALA A 133 -34.09 -33.69 27.17
N ALA A 134 -33.35 -34.64 26.61
CA ALA A 134 -32.24 -34.34 25.70
C ALA A 134 -32.74 -33.78 24.37
N ARG A 135 -33.77 -34.38 23.76
CA ARG A 135 -34.40 -33.87 22.54
C ARG A 135 -34.96 -32.45 22.73
N ALA A 136 -35.72 -32.23 23.79
CA ALA A 136 -36.25 -30.90 24.12
C ALA A 136 -35.15 -29.85 24.28
N LYS A 137 -34.00 -30.22 24.88
CA LYS A 137 -32.83 -29.34 24.94
C LYS A 137 -32.26 -29.06 23.54
N GLN A 138 -32.08 -30.10 22.72
CA GLN A 138 -31.55 -29.96 21.36
C GLN A 138 -32.42 -29.02 20.53
N ASP A 139 -33.74 -29.19 20.55
CA ASP A 139 -34.69 -28.35 19.82
C ASP A 139 -34.66 -26.90 20.33
N ALA A 140 -34.57 -26.70 21.65
CA ALA A 140 -34.45 -25.37 22.25
C ALA A 140 -33.13 -24.67 21.91
N ASP A 141 -32.01 -25.42 21.88
CA ASP A 141 -30.70 -24.90 21.52
C ASP A 141 -30.65 -24.55 20.01
N GLU A 142 -31.24 -25.38 19.15
CA GLU A 142 -31.36 -25.11 17.70
C GLU A 142 -32.22 -23.86 17.45
N LEU A 143 -33.38 -23.74 18.09
CA LEU A 143 -34.23 -22.56 17.95
C LEU A 143 -33.50 -21.28 18.38
N LYS A 144 -32.76 -21.34 19.49
CA LYS A 144 -31.92 -20.21 19.94
C LYS A 144 -30.82 -19.86 18.93
N TRP A 145 -30.17 -20.86 18.36
CA TRP A 145 -29.14 -20.67 17.34
C TRP A 145 -29.72 -19.99 16.09
N GLN A 146 -30.88 -20.44 15.61
CA GLN A 146 -31.56 -19.85 14.46
C GLN A 146 -32.00 -18.40 14.75
N GLN A 147 -32.55 -18.12 15.92
CA GLN A 147 -32.90 -16.76 16.34
C GLN A 147 -31.67 -15.84 16.41
N GLU A 148 -30.56 -16.31 16.97
CA GLU A 148 -29.32 -15.54 17.08
C GLU A 148 -28.71 -15.30 15.69
N ARG A 149 -28.73 -16.29 14.78
CA ARG A 149 -28.31 -16.11 13.38
C ARG A 149 -29.17 -15.08 12.67
N GLY A 150 -30.49 -15.21 12.74
CA GLY A 150 -31.41 -14.24 12.14
C GLY A 150 -31.22 -12.83 12.71
N ARG A 151 -30.97 -12.70 14.01
CA ARG A 151 -30.65 -11.41 14.64
C ARG A 151 -29.34 -10.82 14.11
N ARG A 152 -28.29 -11.63 13.94
CA ARG A 152 -27.00 -11.19 13.41
C ARG A 152 -27.11 -10.75 11.96
N GLU A 153 -27.82 -11.52 11.14
CA GLU A 153 -28.08 -11.20 9.74
C GLU A 153 -28.89 -9.90 9.63
N ALA A 154 -30.00 -9.78 10.37
CA ALA A 154 -30.81 -8.56 10.40
C ALA A 154 -30.01 -7.34 10.88
N ALA A 155 -29.16 -7.51 11.91
CA ALA A 155 -28.29 -6.44 12.39
C ALA A 155 -27.22 -6.04 11.35
N ALA A 156 -26.66 -7.00 10.61
CA ALA A 156 -25.72 -6.73 9.54
C ALA A 156 -26.39 -5.97 8.38
N THR A 157 -27.58 -6.41 7.95
CA THR A 157 -28.37 -5.73 6.92
C THR A 157 -28.78 -4.32 7.35
N ALA A 158 -29.22 -4.13 8.59
CA ALA A 158 -29.57 -2.82 9.12
C ALA A 158 -28.36 -1.88 9.18
N LYS A 159 -27.20 -2.37 9.62
CA LYS A 159 -25.93 -1.61 9.60
C LYS A 159 -25.53 -1.22 8.17
N TYR A 160 -25.60 -2.17 7.23
CA TYR A 160 -25.28 -1.93 5.83
C TYR A 160 -26.18 -0.83 5.24
N ARG A 161 -27.51 -0.97 5.41
CA ARG A 161 -28.48 0.02 4.94
C ARG A 161 -28.25 1.40 5.56
N SER A 162 -28.04 1.45 6.87
CA SER A 162 -27.72 2.70 7.58
C SER A 162 -26.44 3.34 7.04
N TRP A 163 -25.42 2.55 6.70
CA TRP A 163 -24.18 3.07 6.15
C TRP A 163 -24.37 3.64 4.73
N VAL A 164 -25.14 2.97 3.87
CA VAL A 164 -25.54 3.49 2.54
C VAL A 164 -26.28 4.81 2.68
N GLU A 165 -27.32 4.87 3.51
CA GLU A 165 -28.15 6.07 3.72
C GLU A 165 -27.34 7.24 4.29
N GLN A 166 -26.46 6.98 5.27
CA GLN A 166 -25.57 8.00 5.85
C GLN A 166 -24.56 8.52 4.83
N THR A 167 -24.00 7.65 3.99
CA THR A 167 -23.05 8.05 2.94
C THR A 167 -23.74 8.92 1.89
N ALA A 168 -24.95 8.54 1.47
CA ALA A 168 -25.75 9.34 0.55
C ALA A 168 -26.14 10.70 1.15
N ALA A 169 -26.51 10.75 2.43
CA ALA A 169 -26.82 11.99 3.13
C ALA A 169 -25.60 12.90 3.25
N ALA A 170 -24.43 12.35 3.64
CA ALA A 170 -23.18 13.10 3.71
C ALA A 170 -22.79 13.69 2.35
N TYR A 171 -22.98 12.92 1.26
CA TYR A 171 -22.68 13.42 -0.09
C TYR A 171 -23.60 14.56 -0.51
N ARG A 172 -24.91 14.46 -0.24
CA ARG A 172 -25.86 15.55 -0.50
C ARG A 172 -25.53 16.81 0.30
N GLN A 173 -25.09 16.65 1.55
CA GLN A 173 -24.66 17.77 2.38
C GLN A 173 -23.39 18.43 1.81
N ALA A 174 -22.41 17.64 1.35
CA ALA A 174 -21.21 18.16 0.71
C ALA A 174 -21.52 18.91 -0.60
N LEU A 175 -22.52 18.45 -1.37
CA LEU A 175 -23.00 19.18 -2.56
C LEU A 175 -23.71 20.49 -2.22
N ALA A 176 -24.50 20.52 -1.13
CA ALA A 176 -25.26 21.70 -0.73
C ALA A 176 -24.37 22.81 -0.15
N ASN A 177 -23.29 22.43 0.53
CA ASN A 177 -22.33 23.33 1.15
C ASN A 177 -20.94 23.16 0.48
N PRO A 178 -20.77 23.62 -0.76
CA PRO A 178 -19.47 23.55 -1.42
C PRO A 178 -18.45 24.37 -0.62
N VAL A 179 -17.21 23.88 -0.61
CA VAL A 179 -16.06 24.57 0.02
C VAL A 179 -15.99 26.01 -0.52
N GLY A 180 -15.76 26.96 0.38
CA GLY A 180 -15.85 28.40 0.10
C GLY A 180 -15.04 28.85 -1.11
N ARG A 181 -15.44 29.99 -1.69
CA ARG A 181 -14.86 30.53 -2.94
C ARG A 181 -13.42 31.05 -2.80
N ASP A 182 -12.95 31.26 -1.56
CA ASP A 182 -11.57 31.70 -1.28
C ASP A 182 -10.66 30.49 -1.13
N PHE A 183 -10.17 29.98 -2.27
CA PHE A 183 -9.16 28.92 -2.32
C PHE A 183 -8.02 29.32 -3.26
N VAL A 184 -6.83 28.79 -2.99
CA VAL A 184 -5.65 28.98 -3.83
C VAL A 184 -5.42 27.70 -4.62
N VAL A 185 -5.37 27.80 -5.95
CA VAL A 185 -5.06 26.66 -6.80
C VAL A 185 -3.55 26.40 -6.75
N PRO A 186 -3.11 25.19 -6.32
CA PRO A 186 -1.69 24.87 -6.27
C PRO A 186 -1.05 24.96 -7.66
N ARG A 187 0.10 25.63 -7.73
CA ARG A 187 0.87 25.84 -8.98
C ARG A 187 0.06 26.45 -10.13
N GLU A 188 -0.90 27.31 -9.81
CA GLU A 188 -1.76 27.96 -10.83
C GLU A 188 -0.96 28.67 -11.92
N VAL A 189 0.06 29.44 -11.56
CA VAL A 189 0.91 30.18 -12.51
C VAL A 189 1.61 29.24 -13.50
N GLU A 190 2.09 28.08 -13.04
CA GLU A 190 2.71 27.06 -13.91
C GLU A 190 1.66 26.45 -14.83
N LEU A 191 0.50 26.07 -14.29
CA LEU A 191 -0.59 25.50 -15.06
C LEU A 191 -1.10 26.48 -16.13
N GLN A 192 -1.19 27.77 -15.82
CA GLN A 192 -1.57 28.81 -16.79
C GLN A 192 -0.53 28.94 -17.90
N ALA A 193 0.76 28.98 -17.56
CA ALA A 193 1.84 29.11 -18.53
C ALA A 193 1.92 27.94 -19.52
N ILE A 194 1.55 26.72 -19.09
CA ILE A 194 1.53 25.51 -19.93
C ILE A 194 0.16 25.30 -20.61
N GLY A 195 -0.83 26.13 -20.32
CA GLY A 195 -2.18 26.01 -20.87
C GLY A 195 -3.01 24.88 -20.25
N LEU A 196 -2.59 24.37 -19.09
CA LEU A 196 -3.29 23.32 -18.33
C LEU A 196 -4.35 23.87 -17.37
N ALA A 197 -4.30 25.16 -17.02
CA ALA A 197 -5.25 25.77 -16.08
C ALA A 197 -6.72 25.63 -16.50
N LYS A 198 -7.01 25.54 -17.80
CA LYS A 198 -8.37 25.34 -18.32
C LYS A 198 -8.94 23.93 -18.09
N PHE A 199 -8.10 22.96 -17.73
CA PHE A 199 -8.51 21.57 -17.51
C PHE A 199 -8.70 21.22 -16.02
N VAL A 200 -8.51 22.19 -15.11
CA VAL A 200 -8.82 22.04 -13.68
C VAL A 200 -10.11 22.78 -13.34
N GLY A 201 -10.76 22.41 -12.23
CA GLY A 201 -12.04 23.00 -11.81
C GLY A 201 -13.26 22.29 -12.38
N ARG A 202 -13.12 21.06 -12.88
CA ARG A 202 -14.21 20.32 -13.52
C ARG A 202 -15.02 19.52 -12.51
N ASP A 203 -16.33 19.75 -12.48
CA ASP A 203 -17.27 18.92 -11.73
C ASP A 203 -17.44 17.55 -12.42
N VAL A 204 -16.83 16.52 -11.84
CA VAL A 204 -16.97 15.11 -12.27
C VAL A 204 -17.84 14.35 -11.28
N PRO A 205 -18.55 13.28 -11.67
CA PRO A 205 -19.29 12.48 -10.70
C PRO A 205 -18.39 12.04 -9.55
N GLY A 206 -18.81 12.31 -8.31
CA GLY A 206 -18.03 12.12 -7.09
C GLY A 206 -17.09 13.26 -6.68
N PHE A 207 -17.12 14.43 -7.35
CA PHE A 207 -16.23 15.56 -7.00
C PHE A 207 -16.44 16.06 -5.56
N ALA A 208 -17.64 15.94 -5.01
CA ALA A 208 -17.93 16.35 -3.63
C ALA A 208 -17.42 15.37 -2.57
N CYS A 209 -16.75 14.28 -2.98
CA CYS A 209 -16.04 13.38 -2.05
C CYS A 209 -14.76 14.01 -1.48
N PHE A 210 -14.28 15.09 -2.08
CA PHE A 210 -13.05 15.78 -1.68
C PHE A 210 -13.35 16.92 -0.70
N SER A 211 -12.42 17.20 0.20
CA SER A 211 -12.50 18.30 1.17
C SER A 211 -12.15 19.65 0.56
N GLU A 212 -11.65 19.65 -0.67
CA GLU A 212 -11.24 20.85 -1.41
C GLU A 212 -12.00 20.92 -2.75
N PRO A 213 -12.15 22.12 -3.33
CA PRO A 213 -12.78 22.29 -4.64
C PRO A 213 -12.08 21.49 -5.75
N PRO A 214 -12.80 21.16 -6.85
CA PRO A 214 -12.24 20.47 -8.01
C PRO A 214 -10.93 21.04 -8.52
N ALA A 215 -10.80 22.37 -8.56
CA ALA A 215 -9.59 23.03 -9.04
C ALA A 215 -8.34 22.65 -8.24
N VAL A 216 -8.46 22.50 -6.91
CA VAL A 216 -7.32 22.23 -6.03
C VAL A 216 -6.81 20.80 -6.20
N TRP A 217 -7.68 19.79 -6.04
CA TRP A 217 -7.22 18.40 -6.11
C TRP A 217 -6.86 18.00 -7.55
N GLN A 218 -7.52 18.56 -8.58
CA GLN A 218 -7.16 18.31 -9.97
C GLN A 218 -5.80 18.94 -10.34
N ALA A 219 -5.51 20.14 -9.83
CA ALA A 219 -4.19 20.75 -9.98
C ALA A 219 -3.10 19.91 -9.31
N ILE A 220 -3.36 19.38 -8.11
CA ILE A 220 -2.44 18.47 -7.40
C ILE A 220 -2.17 17.21 -8.23
N ILE A 221 -3.19 16.63 -8.87
CA ILE A 221 -2.97 15.49 -9.78
C ILE A 221 -2.04 15.88 -10.93
N LEU A 222 -2.30 16.97 -11.63
CA LEU A 222 -1.46 17.38 -12.77
C LEU A 222 -0.01 17.69 -12.34
N ALA A 223 0.15 18.49 -11.28
CA ALA A 223 1.45 18.93 -10.79
C ALA A 223 2.25 17.79 -10.13
N GLU A 224 1.66 17.09 -9.17
CA GLU A 224 2.44 16.17 -8.34
C GLU A 224 2.52 14.77 -8.95
N VAL A 225 1.42 14.28 -9.54
CA VAL A 225 1.40 12.93 -10.12
C VAL A 225 2.07 12.92 -11.48
N PHE A 226 1.65 13.80 -12.38
CA PHE A 226 2.09 13.74 -13.78
C PHE A 226 3.39 14.49 -14.06
N HIS A 227 3.63 15.61 -13.36
CA HIS A 227 4.87 16.37 -13.51
C HIS A 227 5.95 15.93 -12.50
N ASP A 228 5.68 16.01 -11.19
CA ASP A 228 6.69 15.68 -10.15
C ASP A 228 6.91 14.17 -9.97
N ARG A 229 6.04 13.32 -10.56
CA ARG A 229 6.09 11.86 -10.48
C ARG A 229 6.11 11.33 -9.04
N CYS A 230 5.30 11.92 -8.17
CA CYS A 230 5.25 11.60 -6.73
C CYS A 230 4.85 10.15 -6.40
N LEU A 231 4.28 9.41 -7.36
CA LEU A 231 3.89 8.02 -7.22
C LEU A 231 5.06 7.02 -7.32
N GLY A 232 6.27 7.49 -7.65
CA GLY A 232 7.45 6.64 -7.81
C GLY A 232 7.25 5.60 -8.92
N ASN A 233 7.41 4.32 -8.61
CA ASN A 233 7.22 3.21 -9.56
C ASN A 233 5.74 2.82 -9.78
N ALA A 234 4.80 3.41 -9.04
CA ALA A 234 3.40 3.07 -9.19
C ALA A 234 2.83 3.66 -10.49
N GLN A 235 1.92 2.91 -11.12
CA GLN A 235 1.25 3.34 -12.35
C GLN A 235 0.34 4.54 -12.05
N CYS A 236 0.34 5.53 -12.95
CA CYS A 236 -0.58 6.68 -12.88
C CYS A 236 -2.00 6.23 -13.24
N LYS A 237 -2.70 5.66 -12.25
CA LYS A 237 -4.07 5.16 -12.30
C LYS A 237 -4.88 5.75 -11.16
N ALA A 238 -6.20 5.64 -11.25
CA ALA A 238 -7.14 6.13 -10.25
C ALA A 238 -6.78 5.71 -8.81
N VAL A 239 -6.60 4.41 -8.53
CA VAL A 239 -6.35 3.93 -7.16
C VAL A 239 -5.02 4.45 -6.55
N PRO A 240 -3.85 4.35 -7.22
CA PRO A 240 -2.61 4.96 -6.73
C PRO A 240 -2.72 6.47 -6.49
N ILE A 241 -3.41 7.19 -7.39
CA ILE A 241 -3.62 8.64 -7.24
C ILE A 241 -4.50 8.93 -6.02
N VAL A 242 -5.57 8.18 -5.81
CA VAL A 242 -6.46 8.34 -4.63
C VAL A 242 -5.69 8.07 -3.35
N ASN A 243 -4.81 7.08 -3.31
CA ASN A 243 -3.95 6.82 -2.16
C ASN A 243 -3.02 8.01 -1.86
N HIS A 244 -2.53 8.71 -2.89
CA HIS A 244 -1.77 9.95 -2.73
C HIS A 244 -2.65 11.08 -2.17
N LEU A 245 -3.85 11.27 -2.70
CA LEU A 245 -4.81 12.28 -2.21
C LEU A 245 -5.30 11.98 -0.78
N GLU A 246 -5.44 10.70 -0.41
CA GLU A 246 -5.72 10.26 0.97
C GLU A 246 -4.58 10.66 1.92
N LYS A 247 -3.32 10.43 1.53
CA LYS A 247 -2.14 10.88 2.32
C LYS A 247 -2.10 12.39 2.48
N ARG A 248 -2.55 13.13 1.46
CA ARG A 248 -2.71 14.59 1.49
C ARG A 248 -3.94 15.07 2.25
N ARG A 249 -4.76 14.15 2.78
CA ARG A 249 -5.99 14.43 3.53
C ARG A 249 -7.03 15.22 2.73
N LEU A 250 -7.06 15.03 1.41
CA LEU A 250 -7.96 15.75 0.50
C LEU A 250 -9.31 15.03 0.32
N ILE A 251 -9.48 13.83 0.87
CA ILE A 251 -10.71 13.06 0.81
C ILE A 251 -11.45 13.21 2.13
N GLN A 252 -12.73 13.57 2.09
CA GLN A 252 -13.50 13.72 3.32
C GLN A 252 -13.65 12.36 4.03
N LYS A 253 -13.65 12.38 5.37
CA LYS A 253 -13.67 11.17 6.19
C LYS A 253 -14.84 10.22 5.87
N ALA A 254 -16.01 10.78 5.53
CA ALA A 254 -17.20 10.01 5.19
C ALA A 254 -17.06 9.16 3.92
N PHE A 255 -16.10 9.49 3.04
CA PHE A 255 -15.91 8.85 1.74
C PHE A 255 -14.59 8.09 1.62
N LEU A 256 -13.87 7.92 2.74
CA LEU A 256 -12.66 7.10 2.78
C LEU A 256 -13.02 5.62 2.63
N ARG A 257 -12.41 4.95 1.64
CA ARG A 257 -12.46 3.49 1.45
C ARG A 257 -13.88 2.90 1.41
N VAL A 258 -14.82 3.60 0.78
CA VAL A 258 -16.16 3.07 0.49
C VAL A 258 -16.03 1.82 -0.41
N SER A 259 -16.68 0.72 -0.02
CA SER A 259 -16.66 -0.53 -0.80
C SER A 259 -17.42 -0.35 -2.12
N GLY A 260 -17.14 -1.21 -3.10
CA GLY A 260 -17.83 -1.19 -4.39
C GLY A 260 -19.35 -1.34 -4.25
N GLU A 261 -19.79 -2.31 -3.44
CA GLU A 261 -21.21 -2.58 -3.19
C GLU A 261 -21.95 -1.35 -2.62
N VAL A 262 -21.40 -0.72 -1.58
CA VAL A 262 -22.00 0.49 -1.00
C VAL A 262 -21.96 1.64 -1.99
N ALA A 263 -20.89 1.76 -2.76
CA ALA A 263 -20.80 2.81 -3.76
C ALA A 263 -21.88 2.67 -4.83
N ASP A 264 -22.17 1.46 -5.29
CA ASP A 264 -23.20 1.19 -6.29
C ASP A 264 -24.61 1.49 -5.73
N ASP A 265 -24.91 1.07 -4.50
CA ASP A 265 -26.19 1.37 -3.84
C ASP A 265 -26.37 2.87 -3.57
N VAL A 266 -25.32 3.57 -3.16
CA VAL A 266 -25.37 5.04 -3.00
C VAL A 266 -25.56 5.72 -4.36
N THR A 267 -24.92 5.22 -5.42
CA THR A 267 -25.10 5.75 -6.79
C THR A 267 -26.55 5.57 -7.28
N ALA A 268 -27.22 4.49 -6.88
CA ALA A 268 -28.64 4.29 -7.17
C ALA A 268 -29.54 5.30 -6.45
N ILE A 269 -29.13 5.83 -5.29
CA ILE A 269 -29.83 6.88 -4.55
C ILE A 269 -29.53 8.28 -5.12
N ASP A 270 -28.26 8.60 -5.40
CA ASP A 270 -27.84 9.85 -6.05
C ASP A 270 -26.88 9.55 -7.20
N ALA A 271 -27.36 9.70 -8.44
CA ALA A 271 -26.60 9.38 -9.65
C ALA A 271 -25.32 10.24 -9.83
N ARG A 272 -25.18 11.36 -9.12
CA ARG A 272 -23.97 12.19 -9.14
C ARG A 272 -22.89 11.66 -8.21
N PHE A 273 -23.23 10.73 -7.31
CA PHE A 273 -22.27 10.11 -6.43
C PHE A 273 -21.33 9.21 -7.22
N ALA A 274 -20.05 9.30 -6.87
CA ALA A 274 -19.07 8.29 -7.20
C ALA A 274 -18.03 8.27 -6.07
N PRO A 275 -17.51 7.10 -5.69
CA PRO A 275 -16.43 7.04 -4.71
C PRO A 275 -15.20 7.77 -5.24
N ALA A 276 -14.33 8.26 -4.35
CA ALA A 276 -13.19 9.11 -4.71
C ALA A 276 -12.33 8.54 -5.84
N TRP A 277 -12.13 7.21 -5.89
CA TRP A 277 -11.40 6.58 -6.99
C TRP A 277 -12.09 6.63 -8.33
N LYS A 278 -13.41 6.51 -8.36
CA LYS A 278 -14.20 6.62 -9.58
C LYS A 278 -14.29 8.08 -10.03
N ALA A 279 -14.31 9.03 -9.09
CA ALA A 279 -14.19 10.46 -9.40
C ALA A 279 -12.85 10.80 -10.07
N VAL A 280 -11.73 10.31 -9.53
CA VAL A 280 -10.42 10.44 -10.17
C VAL A 280 -10.41 9.77 -11.54
N ASP A 281 -10.94 8.54 -11.65
CA ASP A 281 -11.02 7.84 -12.94
C ASP A 281 -11.82 8.62 -13.99
N ASN A 282 -12.96 9.21 -13.61
CA ASN A 282 -13.76 10.09 -14.47
C ASN A 282 -12.96 11.32 -14.94
N TYR A 283 -12.18 11.93 -14.04
CA TYR A 283 -11.31 13.05 -14.39
C TYR A 283 -10.17 12.63 -15.34
N LEU A 284 -9.53 11.48 -15.10
CA LEU A 284 -8.50 10.96 -16.01
C LEU A 284 -9.06 10.65 -17.41
N LYS A 285 -10.27 10.09 -17.49
CA LYS A 285 -10.98 9.85 -18.76
C LYS A 285 -11.31 11.15 -19.48
N TYR A 286 -11.70 12.20 -18.75
CA TYR A 286 -11.89 13.53 -19.31
C TYR A 286 -10.58 14.06 -19.92
N LEU A 287 -9.48 14.03 -19.16
CA LEU A 287 -8.18 14.48 -19.66
C LEU A 287 -7.67 13.67 -20.86
N LEU A 288 -7.98 12.37 -20.90
CA LEU A 288 -7.70 11.50 -22.04
C LEU A 288 -8.50 11.94 -23.28
N GLY A 289 -9.79 12.25 -23.11
CA GLY A 289 -10.65 12.74 -24.19
C GLY A 289 -10.23 14.10 -24.75
N GLU A 290 -9.67 14.97 -23.90
CA GLU A 290 -9.12 16.27 -24.29
C GLU A 290 -7.68 16.20 -24.86
N GLY A 291 -7.10 15.00 -24.95
CA GLY A 291 -5.73 14.79 -25.43
C GLY A 291 -4.64 15.35 -24.49
N VAL A 292 -5.00 15.67 -23.24
CA VAL A 292 -4.05 16.10 -22.20
C VAL A 292 -3.25 14.91 -21.69
N LEU A 293 -3.89 13.75 -21.56
CA LEU A 293 -3.24 12.48 -21.23
C LEU A 293 -3.20 11.55 -22.43
N ILE A 294 -2.19 10.70 -22.49
CA ILE A 294 -2.09 9.59 -23.43
C ILE A 294 -1.84 8.28 -22.66
N PRO A 295 -2.32 7.13 -23.18
CA PRO A 295 -2.05 5.83 -22.55
C PRO A 295 -0.57 5.48 -22.69
N GLN A 296 0.04 5.01 -21.60
CA GLN A 296 1.40 4.44 -21.60
C GLN A 296 1.42 3.17 -20.77
N GLY A 297 1.64 2.03 -21.46
CA GLY A 297 1.53 0.72 -20.85
C GLY A 297 0.15 0.52 -20.22
N PHE A 298 0.12 0.28 -18.91
CA PHE A 298 -1.12 0.13 -18.17
C PHE A 298 -1.65 1.43 -17.55
N GLY A 299 -0.90 2.54 -17.58
CA GLY A 299 -1.28 3.81 -16.96
C GLY A 299 -1.43 4.96 -17.96
N PHE A 300 -1.41 6.18 -17.44
CA PHE A 300 -1.45 7.41 -18.23
C PHE A 300 -0.16 8.21 -18.06
N ILE A 301 0.17 9.02 -19.06
CA ILE A 301 1.16 10.10 -18.95
C ILE A 301 0.63 11.38 -19.55
N LEU A 302 1.22 12.50 -19.15
CA LEU A 302 0.97 13.79 -19.76
C LEU A 302 1.44 13.80 -21.21
N ALA A 303 0.60 14.28 -22.12
CA ALA A 303 0.91 14.34 -23.54
C ALA A 303 2.17 15.20 -23.79
N PRO A 304 3.01 14.86 -24.78
CA PRO A 304 4.27 15.58 -25.05
C PRO A 304 4.09 17.09 -25.27
N ALA A 305 2.93 17.51 -25.79
CA ALA A 305 2.58 18.92 -26.00
C ALA A 305 2.56 19.75 -24.71
N PHE A 306 2.26 19.11 -23.57
CA PHE A 306 2.26 19.76 -22.25
C PHE A 306 3.49 19.36 -21.43
N ALA A 307 3.93 18.11 -21.54
CA ALA A 307 5.05 17.60 -20.73
C ALA A 307 6.39 18.26 -21.09
N LYS A 308 6.68 18.48 -22.38
CA LYS A 308 7.94 19.12 -22.82
C LYS A 308 8.09 20.55 -22.30
N PRO A 309 7.15 21.50 -22.56
CA PRO A 309 7.31 22.87 -22.11
C PRO A 309 7.29 22.97 -20.58
N TRP A 310 6.56 22.08 -19.87
CA TRP A 310 6.59 22.06 -18.41
C TRP A 310 7.97 21.63 -17.89
N ASN A 311 8.53 20.54 -18.41
CA ASN A 311 9.86 20.07 -18.01
C ASN A 311 10.97 21.09 -18.35
N GLU A 312 10.91 21.74 -19.51
CA GLU A 312 11.86 22.78 -19.91
C GLU A 312 11.81 23.97 -18.96
N ARG A 313 10.59 24.43 -18.60
CA ARG A 313 10.40 25.51 -17.63
C ARG A 313 10.91 25.14 -16.25
N THR A 314 10.59 23.93 -15.78
CA THR A 314 11.07 23.42 -14.47
C THR A 314 12.59 23.29 -14.47
N LEU A 315 13.19 22.79 -15.55
CA LEU A 315 14.64 22.70 -15.69
C LEU A 315 15.29 24.08 -15.67
N ALA A 316 14.75 25.05 -16.41
CA ALA A 316 15.26 26.42 -16.42
C ALA A 316 15.14 27.09 -15.03
N ALA A 317 14.02 26.88 -14.33
CA ALA A 317 13.83 27.40 -12.97
C ALA A 317 14.80 26.76 -11.96
N ASN A 318 15.04 25.45 -12.07
CA ASN A 318 15.99 24.73 -11.23
C ASN A 318 17.43 25.20 -11.51
N GLN A 319 17.83 25.27 -12.78
CA GLN A 319 19.14 25.79 -13.19
C GLN A 319 19.37 27.20 -12.66
N ARG A 320 18.36 28.07 -12.78
CA ARG A 320 18.42 29.43 -12.23
C ARG A 320 18.62 29.43 -10.71
N THR A 321 17.89 28.59 -9.99
CA THR A 321 18.01 28.47 -8.54
C THR A 321 19.40 27.98 -8.14
N THR A 322 19.95 26.99 -8.84
CA THR A 322 21.32 26.51 -8.66
C THR A 322 22.35 27.61 -8.92
N LEU A 323 22.24 28.33 -10.03
CA LEU A 323 23.14 29.44 -10.36
C LEU A 323 23.13 30.54 -9.28
N ILE A 324 21.94 30.89 -8.77
CA ILE A 324 21.81 31.85 -7.67
C ILE A 324 22.53 31.33 -6.42
N GLN A 325 22.32 30.06 -6.05
CA GLN A 325 22.98 29.45 -4.89
C GLN A 325 24.50 29.40 -5.05
N GLU A 326 25.01 29.00 -6.21
CA GLU A 326 26.45 28.99 -6.53
C GLU A 326 27.04 30.39 -6.44
N THR A 327 26.33 31.40 -6.93
CA THR A 327 26.76 32.81 -6.85
C THR A 327 26.84 33.29 -5.40
N VAL A 328 25.83 32.96 -4.59
CA VAL A 328 25.82 33.27 -3.15
C VAL A 328 26.97 32.57 -2.42
N GLN A 329 27.27 31.32 -2.77
CA GLN A 329 28.43 30.59 -2.22
C GLN A 329 29.75 31.23 -2.62
N ARG A 330 29.90 31.65 -3.88
CA ARG A 330 31.09 32.37 -4.36
C ARG A 330 31.27 33.70 -3.65
N VAL A 331 30.19 34.43 -3.37
CA VAL A 331 30.26 35.64 -2.53
C VAL A 331 30.73 35.31 -1.12
N GLY A 332 30.21 34.24 -0.51
CA GLY A 332 30.70 33.76 0.78
C GLY A 332 32.20 33.44 0.74
N TRP A 333 32.68 32.79 -0.32
CA TRP A 333 34.10 32.52 -0.53
C TRP A 333 34.92 33.81 -0.71
N ILE A 334 34.47 34.75 -1.56
CA ILE A 334 35.12 36.05 -1.76
C ILE A 334 35.31 36.75 -0.42
N LEU A 335 34.23 36.87 0.37
CA LEU A 335 34.31 37.49 1.69
C LEU A 335 35.30 36.73 2.57
N GLY A 336 35.29 35.39 2.53
CA GLY A 336 36.21 34.47 3.20
C GLY A 336 37.70 34.76 2.97
N GLU A 337 38.08 35.07 1.72
CA GLU A 337 39.46 35.36 1.31
C GLU A 337 39.94 36.78 1.70
N LEU A 338 39.02 37.67 2.05
CA LEU A 338 39.39 39.02 2.49
C LEU A 338 39.84 39.00 3.97
N PRO A 339 40.95 39.69 4.30
CA PRO A 339 41.35 39.98 5.68
C PRO A 339 40.20 40.60 6.50
N GLU A 340 40.16 40.33 7.82
CA GLU A 340 39.05 40.78 8.68
C GLU A 340 38.86 42.30 8.68
N ASP A 341 39.96 43.05 8.65
CA ASP A 341 39.98 44.51 8.58
C ASP A 341 39.40 45.06 7.27
N GLU A 342 39.56 44.31 6.17
CA GLU A 342 39.03 44.68 4.85
C GLU A 342 37.56 44.28 4.66
N ARG A 343 37.14 43.18 5.28
CA ARG A 343 35.76 42.69 5.21
C ARG A 343 34.78 43.68 5.84
N ALA A 344 35.25 44.51 6.79
CA ALA A 344 34.46 45.51 7.50
C ALA A 344 33.16 44.96 8.12
N GLY A 345 33.17 43.69 8.54
CA GLY A 345 32.00 43.00 9.09
C GLY A 345 30.92 42.60 8.08
N THR A 346 31.15 42.80 6.78
CA THR A 346 30.19 42.47 5.71
C THR A 346 29.91 40.97 5.69
N THR A 347 28.63 40.59 5.84
CA THR A 347 28.18 39.20 5.66
C THR A 347 27.47 38.99 4.33
N VAL A 348 27.26 37.72 3.95
CA VAL A 348 26.52 37.35 2.74
C VAL A 348 25.09 37.89 2.80
N GLU A 349 24.45 37.83 3.96
CA GLU A 349 23.09 38.34 4.18
C GLU A 349 23.03 39.86 4.01
N GLN A 350 24.03 40.58 4.52
CA GLN A 350 24.12 42.02 4.34
C GLN A 350 24.33 42.40 2.87
N TRP A 351 25.16 41.66 2.15
CA TRP A 351 25.33 41.86 0.70
C TRP A 351 24.03 41.61 -0.06
N LEU A 352 23.31 40.53 0.23
CA LEU A 352 22.02 40.22 -0.39
C LEU A 352 20.98 41.33 -0.18
N GLN A 353 21.01 42.01 0.96
CA GLN A 353 20.14 43.15 1.28
C GLN A 353 20.66 44.50 0.76
N SER A 354 21.92 44.57 0.32
CA SER A 354 22.48 45.79 -0.26
C SER A 354 21.88 46.10 -1.63
N ILE A 355 21.91 47.37 -2.03
CA ILE A 355 21.30 47.85 -3.27
C ILE A 355 22.27 47.66 -4.44
N HIS A 356 21.83 46.95 -5.48
CA HIS A 356 22.48 46.87 -6.77
C HIS A 356 22.31 48.21 -7.50
N GLN A 357 23.44 48.89 -7.77
CA GLN A 357 23.43 50.28 -8.23
C GLN A 357 22.75 50.49 -9.59
N GLU A 358 22.86 49.53 -10.51
CA GLU A 358 22.25 49.71 -11.85
C GLU A 358 20.73 49.58 -11.82
N SER A 359 20.18 48.67 -11.01
CA SER A 359 18.76 48.35 -11.02
C SER A 359 17.97 48.98 -9.87
N GLY A 360 18.65 49.49 -8.84
CA GLY A 360 18.02 50.00 -7.61
C GLY A 360 17.34 48.93 -6.76
N LEU A 361 17.45 47.65 -7.15
CA LEU A 361 16.92 46.52 -6.41
C LEU A 361 17.94 46.03 -5.38
N THR A 362 17.50 45.32 -4.35
CA THR A 362 18.43 44.54 -3.53
C THR A 362 19.09 43.44 -4.37
N TYR A 363 20.32 43.04 -4.06
CA TYR A 363 20.99 41.93 -4.77
C TYR A 363 20.16 40.64 -4.74
N ASP A 364 19.46 40.36 -3.64
CA ASP A 364 18.51 39.24 -3.52
C ASP A 364 17.37 39.29 -4.57
N ARG A 365 16.82 40.48 -4.85
CA ARG A 365 15.81 40.65 -5.91
C ARG A 365 16.43 40.69 -7.30
N ALA A 366 17.59 41.33 -7.45
CA ALA A 366 18.28 41.44 -8.73
C ALA A 366 18.76 40.07 -9.25
N LEU A 367 19.23 39.18 -8.38
CA LEU A 367 19.56 37.79 -8.73
C LEU A 367 18.35 36.96 -9.16
N ARG A 368 17.13 37.36 -8.75
CA ARG A 368 15.86 36.77 -9.23
C ARG A 368 15.28 37.48 -10.45
N SER A 369 15.95 38.49 -11.00
CA SER A 369 15.59 39.16 -12.26
C SER A 369 16.24 38.49 -13.45
N GLU A 370 15.52 38.36 -14.58
CA GLU A 370 16.07 37.73 -15.80
C GLU A 370 17.10 38.63 -16.48
N VAL A 371 17.02 39.94 -16.24
CA VAL A 371 17.87 40.95 -16.87
C VAL A 371 19.15 41.17 -16.07
N GLU A 372 19.06 41.24 -14.74
CA GLU A 372 20.21 41.61 -13.90
C GLU A 372 21.02 40.41 -13.44
N ALA A 373 20.40 39.24 -13.26
CA ALA A 373 21.11 38.06 -12.75
C ALA A 373 22.33 37.68 -13.59
N PRO A 374 22.28 37.61 -14.93
CA PRO A 374 23.44 37.25 -15.73
C PRO A 374 24.62 38.22 -15.57
N LYS A 375 24.33 39.52 -15.39
CA LYS A 375 25.37 40.54 -15.17
C LYS A 375 26.06 40.34 -13.83
N ILE A 376 25.27 40.23 -12.75
CA ILE A 376 25.78 40.04 -11.39
C ILE A 376 26.60 38.75 -11.32
N ILE A 377 26.11 37.66 -11.92
CA ILE A 377 26.85 36.39 -11.98
C ILE A 377 28.21 36.57 -12.67
N GLY A 378 28.26 37.29 -13.81
CA GLY A 378 29.49 37.58 -14.52
C GLY A 378 30.48 38.47 -13.75
N GLU A 379 29.98 39.46 -13.01
CA GLU A 379 30.78 40.30 -12.13
C GLU A 379 31.43 39.48 -11.01
N ILE A 380 30.64 38.66 -10.31
CA ILE A 380 31.13 37.79 -9.23
C ILE A 380 32.16 36.79 -9.76
N GLU A 381 31.93 36.19 -10.93
CA GLU A 381 32.91 35.30 -11.58
C GLU A 381 34.23 36.02 -11.87
N THR A 382 34.17 37.26 -12.37
CA THR A 382 35.37 38.06 -12.64
C THR A 382 36.15 38.37 -11.35
N ILE A 383 35.45 38.66 -10.26
CA ILE A 383 36.06 38.90 -8.94
C ILE A 383 36.72 37.62 -8.42
N VAL A 384 36.07 36.46 -8.54
CA VAL A 384 36.66 35.17 -8.15
C VAL A 384 37.97 34.93 -8.90
N GLN A 385 37.95 35.04 -10.23
CA GLN A 385 39.15 34.84 -11.06
C GLN A 385 40.28 35.83 -10.71
N MET A 386 39.93 37.07 -10.37
CA MET A 386 40.90 38.08 -9.92
C MET A 386 41.58 37.67 -8.60
N LEU A 387 40.81 37.18 -7.62
CA LEU A 387 41.32 36.76 -6.31
C LEU A 387 42.16 35.47 -6.39
N GLU A 388 41.75 34.50 -7.22
CA GLU A 388 42.55 33.31 -7.54
C GLU A 388 43.85 33.66 -8.29
N GLY A 389 43.91 34.86 -8.86
CA GLY A 389 45.08 35.37 -9.55
C GLY A 389 45.23 34.90 -10.99
N ASN A 390 44.15 34.40 -11.60
CA ASN A 390 44.10 33.94 -12.99
C ASN A 390 43.37 34.94 -13.91
N GLY A 391 42.59 35.86 -13.34
CA GLY A 391 41.74 36.81 -14.06
C GLY A 391 42.30 38.23 -14.20
N PRO A 392 41.63 39.07 -15.01
CA PRO A 392 41.91 40.49 -15.14
C PRO A 392 41.57 41.25 -13.84
N LEU A 393 42.03 42.51 -13.74
CA LEU A 393 41.57 43.41 -12.67
C LEU A 393 40.09 43.74 -12.89
N PHE A 394 39.31 43.62 -11.82
CA PHE A 394 37.92 44.08 -11.78
C PHE A 394 37.87 45.57 -11.41
N TYR A 395 37.09 46.37 -12.13
CA TYR A 395 37.02 47.83 -11.97
C TYR A 395 35.76 48.34 -11.26
N GLY A 396 34.91 47.44 -10.77
CA GLY A 396 33.74 47.77 -9.95
C GLY A 396 33.88 47.29 -8.50
N SER A 397 32.79 47.36 -7.74
CA SER A 397 32.70 46.74 -6.41
C SER A 397 31.76 45.53 -6.37
N ALA A 398 30.79 45.42 -7.28
CA ALA A 398 29.68 44.47 -7.20
C ALA A 398 29.00 44.43 -5.81
N GLY A 399 29.01 45.57 -5.10
CA GLY A 399 28.49 45.68 -3.73
C GLY A 399 29.36 45.04 -2.66
N LEU A 400 30.58 44.60 -2.99
CA LEU A 400 31.51 43.91 -2.08
C LEU A 400 32.69 44.82 -1.65
N PRO A 401 33.25 44.62 -0.45
CA PRO A 401 34.37 45.41 0.06
C PRO A 401 35.73 44.96 -0.51
N ILE A 402 35.87 44.94 -1.84
CA ILE A 402 37.04 44.37 -2.55
C ILE A 402 38.10 45.42 -2.98
N GLY A 403 37.92 46.70 -2.65
CA GLY A 403 38.80 47.79 -3.10
C GLY A 403 40.28 47.58 -2.75
N ASN A 404 40.56 47.10 -1.53
CA ASN A 404 41.92 46.81 -1.08
C ASN A 404 42.50 45.57 -1.79
N ALA A 405 41.68 44.54 -2.04
CA ALA A 405 42.09 43.35 -2.79
C ALA A 405 42.46 43.68 -4.24
N ILE A 406 41.70 44.56 -4.91
CA ILE A 406 42.02 45.08 -6.24
C ILE A 406 43.39 45.78 -6.20
N SER A 407 43.62 46.61 -5.18
CA SER A 407 44.88 47.35 -5.01
C SER A 407 46.08 46.41 -4.81
N ARG A 408 45.96 45.38 -3.97
CA ARG A 408 46.99 44.33 -3.81
C ARG A 408 47.29 43.61 -5.11
N ARG A 409 46.25 43.24 -5.85
CA ARG A 409 46.40 42.52 -7.12
C ARG A 409 47.08 43.39 -8.17
N LYS A 410 46.72 44.67 -8.25
CA LYS A 410 47.35 45.64 -9.16
C LYS A 410 48.84 45.77 -8.90
N ALA A 411 49.24 45.96 -7.63
CA ALA A 411 50.65 46.02 -7.25
C ALA A 411 51.41 44.73 -7.63
N LYS A 412 50.82 43.56 -7.36
CA LYS A 412 51.41 42.26 -7.74
C LYS A 412 51.55 42.09 -9.25
N MET A 413 50.58 42.54 -10.03
CA MET A 413 50.64 42.50 -11.50
C MET A 413 51.70 43.45 -12.05
N GLU A 414 51.86 44.65 -11.48
CA GLU A 414 52.91 45.60 -11.84
C GLU A 414 54.30 45.06 -11.52
N GLU A 415 54.48 44.43 -10.36
CA GLU A 415 55.72 43.75 -9.97
C GLU A 415 56.06 42.60 -10.94
N GLN A 416 55.07 41.74 -11.26
CA GLN A 416 55.26 40.67 -12.23
C GLN A 416 55.59 41.19 -13.64
N ALA A 417 54.97 42.29 -14.05
CA ALA A 417 55.27 42.95 -15.32
C ALA A 417 56.70 43.50 -15.32
N GLU A 418 57.16 44.08 -14.21
CA GLU A 418 58.53 44.58 -14.06
C GLU A 418 59.56 43.44 -14.09
N VAL A 419 59.30 42.35 -13.37
CA VAL A 419 60.14 41.14 -13.41
C VAL A 419 60.20 40.56 -14.83
N ARG A 420 59.06 40.52 -15.55
CA ARG A 420 59.02 40.09 -16.96
C ARG A 420 59.83 41.03 -17.85
N ARG A 421 59.70 42.36 -17.69
CA ARG A 421 60.49 43.35 -18.43
C ARG A 421 61.99 43.17 -18.18
N GLN A 422 62.40 42.99 -16.93
CA GLN A 422 63.80 42.75 -16.58
C GLN A 422 64.32 41.43 -17.18
N ARG A 423 63.53 40.36 -17.13
CA ARG A 423 63.90 39.08 -17.77
C ARG A 423 64.04 39.23 -19.29
N GLN A 424 63.12 39.93 -19.95
CA GLN A 424 63.19 40.22 -21.39
C GLN A 424 64.42 41.06 -21.74
N LEU A 425 64.77 42.06 -20.93
CA LEU A 425 65.98 42.88 -21.11
C LEU A 425 67.26 42.05 -20.93
N LEU A 426 67.29 41.14 -19.96
CA LEU A 426 68.42 40.22 -19.75
C LEU A 426 68.56 39.22 -20.91
N GLU A 427 67.46 38.66 -21.40
CA GLU A 427 67.46 37.77 -22.58
C GLU A 427 67.88 38.51 -23.85
N ALA A 428 67.35 39.72 -24.08
CA ALA A 428 67.77 40.56 -25.20
C ALA A 428 69.26 40.94 -25.10
N SER A 429 69.76 41.21 -23.89
CA SER A 429 71.18 41.50 -23.64
C SER A 429 72.06 40.27 -23.87
N ARG A 430 71.62 39.08 -23.48
CA ARG A 430 72.28 37.79 -23.78
C ARG A 430 72.33 37.52 -25.28
N LEU A 431 71.23 37.74 -25.99
CA LEU A 431 71.15 37.60 -27.46
C LEU A 431 72.09 38.59 -28.17
N ARG A 432 72.19 39.83 -27.67
CA ARG A 432 73.15 40.82 -28.19
C ARG A 432 74.60 40.42 -27.92
N HIS A 433 74.93 39.92 -26.73
CA HIS A 433 76.28 39.45 -26.40
C HIS A 433 76.67 38.22 -27.22
N SER A 434 75.76 37.26 -27.41
CA SER A 434 75.97 36.11 -28.29
C SER A 434 76.21 36.52 -29.75
N ARG A 435 75.48 37.51 -30.26
CA ARG A 435 75.73 38.07 -31.60
C ARG A 435 77.08 38.79 -31.70
N ARG A 436 77.51 39.47 -30.63
CA ARG A 436 78.80 40.17 -30.58
C ARG A 436 79.98 39.19 -30.47
N SER A 437 79.86 38.11 -29.70
CA SER A 437 80.88 37.07 -29.61
C SER A 437 81.04 36.28 -30.93
N VAL A 438 79.99 36.16 -31.73
CA VAL A 438 80.06 35.60 -33.09
C VAL A 438 80.77 36.55 -34.06
N LEU A 439 80.69 37.87 -33.84
CA LEU A 439 81.39 38.88 -34.64
C LEU A 439 82.87 39.03 -34.23
N ASP A 440 83.18 39.01 -32.93
CA ASP A 440 84.56 39.08 -32.42
C ASP A 440 85.33 37.77 -32.59
N GLY A 441 84.64 36.62 -32.57
CA GLY A 441 85.22 35.32 -32.95
C GLY A 441 85.63 35.22 -34.42
N ASN A 442 85.09 36.10 -35.29
CA ASN A 442 85.46 36.19 -36.71
C ASN A 442 86.62 37.16 -36.99
N LEU A 443 87.07 37.95 -36.00
CA LEU A 443 88.18 38.91 -36.15
C LEU A 443 89.54 38.37 -35.69
N LEU A 444 89.60 37.19 -35.04
CA LEU A 444 90.85 36.52 -34.65
C LEU A 444 91.30 35.38 -35.60
N PHE A 445 90.58 35.14 -36.71
CA PHE A 445 90.91 34.11 -37.70
C PHE A 445 91.21 34.70 -39.10
N ARG A 446 92.05 35.73 -39.19
CA ARG A 446 92.62 36.16 -40.47
C ARG A 446 94.07 36.62 -40.32
N ASN A 447 95.00 35.67 -40.25
CA ASN A 447 96.36 35.84 -40.79
C ASN A 447 97.05 34.49 -41.05
N LEU A 448 97.11 34.14 -42.34
CA LEU A 448 98.19 33.42 -43.06
C LEU A 448 98.26 31.85 -42.95
N PRO A 449 98.91 31.13 -43.90
CA PRO A 449 98.28 30.67 -45.15
C PRO A 449 98.57 29.20 -45.55
N TYR A 450 97.81 28.69 -46.53
CA TYR A 450 98.17 27.74 -47.61
C TYR A 450 99.34 26.73 -47.43
N PHE A 451 99.07 25.41 -47.49
CA PHE A 451 99.38 24.50 -48.63
C PHE A 451 99.16 22.99 -48.30
N MET A 452 98.43 22.30 -49.19
CA MET A 452 98.57 20.90 -49.70
C MET A 452 98.59 19.70 -48.71
N LYS A 453 98.10 18.49 -49.01
CA LYS A 453 97.60 17.80 -50.22
C LYS A 453 97.01 16.42 -49.79
N ILE A 454 96.06 15.90 -50.60
CA ILE A 454 95.85 14.47 -50.97
C ILE A 454 95.32 13.51 -49.89
N GLU A 455 94.43 12.54 -50.12
CA GLU A 455 93.42 12.15 -51.13
C GLU A 455 92.70 10.90 -50.54
N ARG A 456 91.62 10.48 -51.21
CA ARG A 456 91.01 9.12 -51.27
C ARG A 456 89.95 8.85 -50.21
N ARG A 457 88.81 8.22 -50.51
CA ARG A 457 88.13 7.75 -51.74
C ARG A 457 86.71 7.30 -51.29
N PRO A 458 85.78 7.02 -52.22
CA PRO A 458 84.34 7.05 -51.99
C PRO A 458 83.71 5.68 -51.74
N THR A 459 82.44 5.66 -51.29
CA THR A 459 81.40 4.66 -51.63
C THR A 459 80.04 5.15 -51.09
N ARG A 460 79.06 5.44 -51.96
CA ARG A 460 77.82 4.64 -52.21
C ARG A 460 77.05 4.31 -50.92
N ARG A 461 75.75 4.58 -50.78
CA ARG A 461 74.65 4.12 -51.65
C ARG A 461 73.29 4.69 -51.15
N CYS A 462 72.41 4.99 -52.11
CA CYS A 462 70.95 4.73 -52.20
C CYS A 462 70.03 4.97 -50.98
N LEU A 463 69.00 5.83 -51.06
CA LEU A 463 67.73 5.81 -51.85
C LEU A 463 66.55 5.09 -51.17
N ARG A 464 65.42 5.82 -51.13
CA ARG A 464 64.00 5.42 -51.05
C ARG A 464 63.40 5.04 -49.69
N GLY A 465 62.18 5.55 -49.46
CA GLY A 465 61.24 4.97 -48.50
C GLY A 465 60.02 5.85 -48.23
N HIS A 466 58.88 5.46 -48.79
CA HIS A 466 57.52 6.02 -48.69
C HIS A 466 56.83 5.89 -47.32
N ALA A 467 55.67 6.57 -47.25
CA ALA A 467 54.39 6.21 -46.59
C ALA A 467 54.02 7.09 -45.37
N CYS A 468 52.95 7.89 -45.40
CA CYS A 468 51.50 7.61 -45.53
C CYS A 468 50.87 6.98 -44.27
N GLY A 469 49.87 7.68 -43.73
CA GLY A 469 48.68 7.11 -43.10
C GLY A 469 48.69 6.95 -41.58
N ARG A 470 47.77 7.65 -40.91
CA ARG A 470 46.83 7.02 -39.96
C ARG A 470 45.63 7.93 -39.69
N ALA A 471 44.48 7.43 -40.10
CA ALA A 471 43.22 7.63 -39.41
C ALA A 471 43.14 6.57 -38.30
N GLU A 472 42.62 6.97 -37.14
CA GLU A 472 41.69 6.24 -36.28
C GLU A 472 41.04 7.25 -35.34
#